data_AF-A0A243WGQ5-F1
#
_entry.id   AF-A0A243WGQ5-F1
#
_cell.length_a   1.000
_cell.length_b   1.000
_cell.length_c   1.000
_cell.angle_alpha   90.00
_cell.angle_beta   90.00
_cell.angle_gamma   90.00
#
_symmetry.space_group_name_H-M   'P 1'
#
loop_
_entity.id
_entity.type
_entity.pdbx_description
1 polymer ?
#
loop_
_entity_poly.entity_id
_entity_poly.type
_entity_poly.pdbx_seq_one_letter_code
_entity_poly.pdbx_strand_id
1 'polypeptide(L)'
;MPVKKTPNGMLSLRVELNPRKHSIEKLTLLHTRQNQLHTVKQIGNGVGHYDATNQRYYVNVAYQEILEFSDRLNYNSYLQEIDCWVSTQTNTAAIRHVKFIEQ
;
A
#
# COMPACT_ATOMS: atom_id res chain seq x y z
N MET A 1 -8.59 3.19 0.07
CA MET A 1 -9.07 1.96 -0.58
C MET A 1 -8.61 0.77 0.24
N PRO A 2 -9.48 -0.18 0.63
CA PRO A 2 -9.06 -1.39 1.34
C PRO A 2 -8.20 -2.27 0.41
N VAL A 3 -7.11 -2.81 0.95
CA VAL A 3 -6.13 -3.60 0.20
C VAL A 3 -6.21 -5.07 0.59
N LYS A 4 -6.10 -5.35 1.89
CA LYS A 4 -5.98 -6.70 2.42
C LYS A 4 -6.61 -6.74 3.80
N LYS A 5 -7.55 -7.66 4.00
CA LYS A 5 -8.09 -7.98 5.32
C LYS A 5 -7.35 -9.22 5.83
N THR A 6 -6.86 -9.16 7.05
CA THR A 6 -6.16 -10.26 7.71
C THR A 6 -6.82 -10.52 9.06
N PRO A 7 -6.57 -11.68 9.69
CA PRO A 7 -6.99 -11.90 11.08
C PRO A 7 -6.43 -10.86 12.07
N ASN A 8 -5.37 -10.14 11.69
CA ASN A 8 -4.65 -9.20 12.54
C ASN A 8 -5.06 -7.73 12.33
N GLY A 9 -5.93 -7.46 11.35
CA GLY A 9 -6.36 -6.11 11.00
C GLY A 9 -6.62 -5.91 9.52
N MET A 10 -6.76 -4.64 9.15
CA MET A 10 -7.03 -4.23 7.77
C MET A 10 -5.95 -3.27 7.26
N LEU A 11 -5.41 -3.58 6.09
CA LEU A 11 -4.56 -2.68 5.33
C LEU A 11 -5.40 -1.87 4.35
N SER A 12 -5.12 -0.57 4.29
CA SER A 12 -5.75 0.37 3.36
C SER A 12 -4.72 1.30 2.76
N LEU A 13 -4.83 1.60 1.48
CA LEU A 13 -4.00 2.58 0.81
C LEU A 13 -4.76 3.90 0.64
N ARG A 14 -4.13 5.01 1.05
CA ARG A 14 -4.57 6.37 0.75
C ARG A 14 -3.70 6.94 -0.36
N VAL A 15 -4.36 7.46 -1.39
CA VAL A 15 -3.71 8.11 -2.54
C VAL A 15 -4.26 9.52 -2.62
N GLU A 16 -3.38 10.51 -2.54
CA GLU A 16 -3.72 11.91 -2.72
C GLU A 16 -3.26 12.35 -4.12
N LEU A 17 -4.24 12.77 -4.93
CA LEU A 17 -4.05 13.11 -6.33
C LEU A 17 -4.23 14.61 -6.54
N ASN A 18 -3.51 15.16 -7.51
CA ASN A 18 -3.72 16.50 -8.03
C ASN A 18 -4.14 16.42 -9.51
N PRO A 19 -5.46 16.39 -9.79
CA PRO A 19 -5.96 16.22 -11.15
C PRO A 19 -5.55 17.33 -12.11
N ARG A 20 -5.25 18.54 -11.61
CA ARG A 20 -4.84 19.69 -12.45
C ARG A 20 -3.41 19.56 -12.96
N LYS A 21 -2.54 18.93 -12.17
CA LYS A 21 -1.13 18.69 -12.52
C LYS A 21 -0.87 17.27 -13.02
N HIS A 22 -1.89 16.43 -13.02
CA HIS A 22 -1.76 14.99 -13.30
C HIS A 22 -0.67 14.33 -12.44
N SER A 23 -0.58 14.72 -11.17
CA SER A 23 0.42 14.21 -10.23
C SER A 23 -0.20 13.44 -9.08
N ILE A 24 0.59 12.53 -8.52
CA ILE A 24 0.33 11.90 -7.23
C ILE A 24 1.16 12.67 -6.21
N GLU A 25 0.49 13.27 -5.23
CA GLU A 25 1.13 14.13 -4.24
C GLU A 25 1.58 13.31 -3.02
N LYS A 26 0.81 12.29 -2.65
CA LYS A 26 1.12 11.47 -1.47
C LYS A 26 0.54 10.07 -1.57
N LEU A 27 1.33 9.11 -1.08
CA LEU A 27 0.92 7.73 -0.85
C LEU A 27 1.10 7.42 0.63
N THR A 28 0.09 6.79 1.24
CA THR A 28 0.16 6.39 2.64
C THR A 28 -0.54 5.06 2.84
N LEU A 29 0.22 4.09 3.31
CA LEU A 29 -0.31 2.83 3.81
C LEU A 29 -0.83 3.02 5.22
N LEU A 30 -2.11 2.74 5.41
CA LEU A 30 -2.80 2.77 6.69
C LEU A 30 -3.01 1.33 7.15
N HIS A 31 -2.78 1.11 8.44
CA HIS A 31 -3.03 -0.18 9.08
C HIS A 31 -3.92 0.03 10.31
N THR A 32 -5.13 -0.51 10.23
CA THR A 32 -6.04 -0.58 11.39
C THR A 32 -5.80 -1.90 12.09
N ARG A 33 -5.08 -1.85 13.22
CA ARG A 33 -4.72 -3.05 14.02
C ARG A 33 -5.97 -3.62 14.69
N GLN A 34 -6.13 -4.93 14.63
CA GLN A 34 -7.03 -5.69 15.51
C GLN A 34 -6.26 -6.49 16.58
N ASN A 35 -5.00 -6.83 16.30
CA ASN A 35 -4.08 -7.46 17.25
C ASN A 35 -2.93 -6.49 17.58
N GLN A 36 -2.65 -6.28 18.88
CA GLN A 36 -1.60 -5.35 19.32
C GLN A 36 -0.18 -5.84 18.97
N LEU A 37 0.01 -7.15 18.78
CA LEU A 37 1.30 -7.76 18.45
C LEU A 37 1.68 -7.68 16.97
N HIS A 38 0.80 -7.14 16.12
CA HIS A 38 1.05 -7.02 14.68
C HIS A 38 1.01 -5.55 14.25
N THR A 39 2.10 -5.09 13.65
CA THR A 39 2.16 -3.78 13.01
C THR A 39 2.65 -3.88 11.57
N VAL A 40 2.43 -2.82 10.80
CA VAL A 40 2.86 -2.71 9.42
C VAL A 40 3.58 -1.38 9.25
N LYS A 41 4.73 -1.43 8.59
CA LYS A 41 5.54 -0.26 8.29
C LYS A 41 5.65 -0.09 6.77
N GLN A 42 5.26 1.08 6.28
CA GLN A 42 5.55 1.48 4.91
C GLN A 42 7.07 1.67 4.73
N ILE A 43 7.61 1.17 3.62
CA ILE A 43 9.00 1.34 3.26
C ILE A 43 9.09 2.39 2.14
N GLY A 44 9.82 3.47 2.40
CA GLY A 44 9.90 4.62 1.51
C GLY A 44 8.57 5.37 1.36
N ASN A 45 8.49 6.21 0.34
CA ASN A 45 7.31 7.07 0.07
C ASN A 45 6.31 6.45 -0.91
N GLY A 46 6.63 5.26 -1.46
CA GLY A 46 5.97 4.75 -2.65
C GLY A 46 6.37 5.53 -3.91
N VAL A 47 5.95 5.02 -5.05
CA VAL A 47 6.15 5.66 -6.36
C VAL A 47 4.85 5.62 -7.14
N GLY A 48 4.72 6.53 -8.10
CA GLY A 48 3.62 6.46 -9.04
C GLY A 48 3.72 7.51 -10.13
N HIS A 49 2.89 7.34 -11.16
CA HIS A 49 2.84 8.22 -12.31
C HIS A 49 1.42 8.27 -12.87
N TYR A 50 1.16 9.28 -13.70
CA TYR A 50 -0.05 9.38 -14.49
C TYR A 50 0.22 8.92 -15.92
N ASP A 51 -0.68 8.09 -16.44
CA ASP A 51 -0.72 7.65 -17.83
C ASP A 51 -1.90 8.32 -18.53
N ALA A 52 -1.58 9.25 -19.43
CA ALA A 52 -2.58 9.99 -20.20
C ALA A 52 -3.27 9.14 -21.27
N THR A 53 -2.63 8.09 -21.79
CA THR A 53 -3.22 7.21 -22.80
C THR A 53 -4.34 6.38 -22.18
N ASN A 54 -4.09 5.80 -21.00
CA ASN A 54 -5.06 4.99 -20.30
C ASN A 54 -5.93 5.77 -19.31
N GLN A 55 -5.67 7.07 -19.12
CA GLN A 55 -6.39 7.95 -18.19
C GLN A 55 -6.38 7.37 -16.76
N ARG A 56 -5.20 6.94 -16.31
CA ARG A 56 -5.00 6.23 -15.04
C ARG A 56 -3.80 6.76 -14.27
N TYR A 57 -3.94 6.83 -12.95
CA TYR A 57 -2.81 6.92 -12.04
C TYR A 57 -2.37 5.51 -11.69
N TYR A 58 -1.09 5.18 -11.85
CA TYR A 58 -0.48 3.94 -11.39
C TYR A 58 0.41 4.23 -10.19
N VAL A 59 0.31 3.43 -9.14
CA VAL A 59 1.09 3.59 -7.91
C VAL A 59 1.58 2.25 -7.39
N ASN A 60 2.72 2.27 -6.72
CA ASN A 60 3.31 1.15 -6.00
C ASN A 60 3.77 1.60 -4.62
N VAL A 61 3.50 0.78 -3.60
CA VAL A 61 3.97 0.99 -2.22
C VAL A 61 4.53 -0.31 -1.65
N ALA A 62 5.78 -0.27 -1.20
CA ALA A 62 6.39 -1.35 -0.45
C ALA A 62 6.09 -1.23 1.05
N TYR A 63 5.96 -2.37 1.73
CA TYR A 63 5.73 -2.43 3.16
C TYR A 63 6.31 -3.70 3.79
N GLN A 64 6.47 -3.65 5.11
CA GLN A 64 6.93 -4.78 5.91
C GLN A 64 5.94 -5.03 7.05
N GLU A 65 5.59 -6.29 7.26
CA GLU A 65 4.84 -6.73 8.44
C GLU A 65 5.82 -6.96 9.60
N ILE A 66 5.48 -6.49 10.80
CA ILE A 66 6.33 -6.59 11.99
C ILE A 66 5.51 -7.30 13.09
N LEU A 67 6.12 -8.32 13.67
CA LEU A 67 5.60 -9.10 14.79
C LEU A 67 6.30 -8.63 16.07
N GLU A 68 5.54 -8.04 16.98
CA GLU A 68 6.04 -7.63 18.29
C GLU A 68 5.77 -8.77 19.29
N PHE A 69 6.83 -9.32 19.87
CA PHE A 69 6.75 -10.23 21.02
C PHE A 69 7.07 -9.41 22.29
N SER A 70 6.60 -9.88 23.45
CA SER A 70 6.69 -9.21 24.76
C SER A 70 8.08 -8.68 25.13
N ASP A 71 9.12 -9.21 24.51
CA ASP A 71 10.52 -9.01 24.83
C ASP A 71 11.41 -8.82 23.59
N ARG A 72 10.87 -8.95 22.36
CA ARG A 72 11.63 -8.81 21.08
C ARG A 72 10.75 -8.36 19.91
N LEU A 73 11.28 -7.46 19.08
CA LEU A 73 10.71 -7.15 17.76
C LEU A 73 11.25 -8.13 16.72
N ASN A 74 10.37 -8.96 16.14
CA ASN A 74 10.70 -9.77 14.98
C ASN A 74 10.16 -9.09 13.72
N TYR A 75 11.08 -8.54 12.95
CA TYR A 75 10.79 -8.04 11.61
C TYR A 75 10.58 -9.24 10.70
N ASN A 76 9.39 -9.40 10.13
CA ASN A 76 9.19 -10.43 9.11
C ASN A 76 10.10 -10.07 7.93
N SER A 77 10.95 -11.00 7.48
CA SER A 77 12.07 -10.74 6.57
C SER A 77 11.64 -10.33 5.15
N TYR A 78 10.36 -10.43 4.80
CA TYR A 78 9.88 -10.17 3.43
C TYR A 78 9.26 -8.79 3.27
N LEU A 79 9.79 -8.06 2.29
CA LEU A 79 9.13 -6.91 1.72
C LEU A 79 7.92 -7.38 0.90
N GLN A 80 6.79 -6.73 1.12
CA GLN A 80 5.57 -6.92 0.34
C GLN A 80 5.26 -5.65 -0.42
N GLU A 81 4.61 -5.77 -1.58
CA GLU A 81 4.24 -4.63 -2.39
C GLU A 81 2.74 -4.57 -2.66
N ILE A 82 2.26 -3.35 -2.84
CA ILE A 82 0.90 -3.06 -3.27
C ILE A 82 1.01 -2.25 -4.55
N ASP A 83 0.53 -2.83 -5.64
CA ASP A 83 0.29 -2.10 -6.89
C ASP A 83 -1.16 -1.67 -6.93
N CYS A 84 -1.43 -0.45 -7.38
CA CYS A 84 -2.80 -0.09 -7.73
C CYS A 84 -2.87 0.89 -8.89
N TRP A 85 -4.06 0.96 -9.49
CA TRP A 85 -4.38 2.02 -10.41
C TRP A 85 -5.73 2.66 -10.06
N VAL A 86 -5.88 3.94 -10.40
CA VAL A 86 -7.12 4.71 -10.26
C VAL A 86 -7.45 5.33 -11.61
N SER A 87 -8.63 5.03 -12.15
CA SER A 87 -9.15 5.61 -13.39
C SER A 87 -9.70 7.00 -13.15
N THR A 88 -9.28 7.97 -13.97
CA THR A 88 -9.80 9.35 -13.90
C THR A 88 -11.16 9.49 -14.57
N GLN A 89 -11.55 8.54 -15.41
CA GLN A 89 -12.81 8.60 -16.17
C GLN A 89 -13.98 7.98 -15.39
N THR A 90 -13.72 6.86 -14.72
CA THR A 90 -14.76 6.03 -14.11
C THR A 90 -14.75 6.10 -12.59
N ASN A 91 -13.77 6.78 -11.99
CA ASN A 91 -13.53 6.79 -10.55
C ASN A 91 -13.46 5.37 -9.93
N THR A 92 -13.05 4.40 -10.75
CA THR A 92 -12.80 3.02 -10.31
C THR A 92 -11.31 2.85 -10.03
N ALA A 93 -11.00 1.91 -9.15
CA ALA A 93 -9.64 1.55 -8.83
C ALA A 93 -9.50 0.04 -8.77
N ALA A 94 -8.32 -0.46 -9.08
CA ALA A 94 -7.96 -1.85 -8.82
C ALA A 94 -6.65 -1.90 -8.05
N ILE A 95 -6.58 -2.87 -7.15
CA ILE A 95 -5.44 -3.07 -6.26
C ILE A 95 -4.98 -4.52 -6.43
N ARG A 96 -3.67 -4.70 -6.51
CA ARG A 96 -3.01 -6.00 -6.51
C ARG A 96 -2.02 -6.03 -5.36
N HIS A 97 -2.16 -7.03 -4.50
CA HIS A 97 -1.18 -7.32 -3.47
C HIS A 97 -0.16 -8.32 -4.02
N VAL A 98 1.12 -7.97 -3.99
CA VAL A 98 2.22 -8.80 -4.48
C VAL A 98 3.06 -9.24 -3.27
N LYS A 99 3.16 -10.56 -3.09
CA LYS A 99 4.04 -11.16 -2.10
C LYS A 99 5.29 -11.64 -2.83
N PHE A 100 6.46 -11.08 -2.53
CA PHE A 100 7.70 -11.66 -3.02
C PHE A 100 7.94 -12.99 -2.29
N ILE A 101 8.27 -14.02 -3.08
CA ILE A 101 8.87 -15.26 -2.59
C ILE A 101 10.38 -15.01 -2.57
N GLU A 102 11.03 -15.46 -1.50
CA GLU A 102 12.46 -15.29 -1.22
C GLU A 102 13.38 -15.49 -2.43
N GLN A 103 14.46 -14.69 -2.47
CA GLN A 103 15.69 -15.03 -3.17
C GLN A 103 16.46 -16.09 -2.37
#